data_AF-A0A9D4NKA6-F1
#
_entry.id   AF-A0A9D4NKA6-F1
#
_cell.length_a   1.000
_cell.length_b   1.000
_cell.length_c   1.000
_cell.angle_alpha   90.00
_cell.angle_beta   90.00
_cell.angle_gamma   90.00
#
_symmetry.space_group_name_H-M   'P 1'
#
loop_
_entity.id
_entity.type
_entity.pdbx_description
1 polymer ?
#
loop_
_entity_poly.entity_id
_entity_poly.type
_entity_poly.pdbx_seq_one_letter_code
_entity_poly.pdbx_strand_id
1 'polypeptide(L)' 'MTLPAAPDRLLKIIRCCCKQNCDSSRCTCTKYGLHCTPACGDCHGVSCSNRDELSEDALQE' A
#
# COMPACT_ATOMS: atom_id res chain seq x y z
N MET A 1 -9.00 -12.57 25.66
CA MET A 1 -9.31 -11.14 25.81
C MET A 1 -9.31 -10.53 24.43
N THR A 2 -10.37 -9.86 24.00
CA THR A 2 -10.45 -9.19 22.68
C THR A 2 -10.18 -7.71 22.85
N LEU A 3 -9.19 -7.17 22.14
CA LEU A 3 -8.97 -5.73 22.05
C LEU A 3 -10.07 -5.09 21.20
N PRO A 4 -10.50 -3.86 21.50
CA PRO A 4 -11.45 -3.14 20.65
C PRO A 4 -10.83 -2.89 19.27
N ALA A 5 -11.66 -2.93 18.22
CA ALA A 5 -11.22 -2.58 16.88
C ALA A 5 -10.65 -1.15 16.86
N ALA A 6 -9.67 -0.92 15.98
CA ALA A 6 -9.10 0.41 15.80
C ALA A 6 -10.22 1.41 15.42
N PRO A 7 -10.24 2.62 16.01
CA PRO A 7 -11.24 3.65 15.67
C PRO A 7 -11.27 3.97 14.16
N ASP A 8 -12.46 4.11 13.57
CA ASP A 8 -12.66 4.33 12.12
C ASP A 8 -11.87 5.53 11.57
N ARG A 9 -11.70 6.58 12.37
CA ARG A 9 -10.93 7.77 11.99
C ARG A 9 -9.46 7.49 11.65
N LEU A 10 -8.92 6.37 12.12
CA LEU A 10 -7.55 5.89 11.85
C LEU A 10 -7.49 4.95 10.64
N LEU A 11 -8.61 4.35 10.25
CA LEU A 11 -8.70 3.39 9.13
C LEU A 11 -8.77 4.12 7.78
N LYS A 12 -7.74 4.90 7.46
CA LYS A 12 -7.61 5.53 6.15
C LYS A 12 -6.79 4.63 5.23
N ILE A 13 -7.42 4.13 4.17
CA ILE A 13 -6.73 3.37 3.13
C ILE A 13 -5.96 4.35 2.25
N ILE A 14 -4.63 4.24 2.27
CA ILE A 14 -3.76 4.97 1.35
C ILE A 14 -3.53 4.09 0.13
N ARG A 15 -4.01 4.55 -1.03
CA ARG A 15 -3.81 3.89 -2.32
C ARG A 15 -3.57 4.91 -3.41
N CYS A 16 -2.76 4.57 -4.40
CA CYS A 16 -2.61 5.40 -5.60
C CYS A 16 -3.58 4.97 -6.70
N CYS A 17 -3.79 5.83 -7.69
CA CYS A 17 -4.47 5.52 -8.97
C CYS A 17 -3.49 5.66 -10.14
N CYS A 18 -2.20 5.35 -9.90
CA CYS A 18 -1.17 5.44 -10.92
C CYS A 18 -1.33 4.29 -11.92
N LYS A 19 -1.28 4.62 -13.22
CA LYS A 19 -1.28 3.62 -14.31
C LYS A 19 0.07 2.92 -14.46
N GLN A 20 1.14 3.67 -14.25
CA GLN A 20 2.53 3.25 -14.32
C GLN A 20 3.39 4.22 -13.51
N ASN A 21 4.62 3.82 -13.15
CA ASN A 21 5.66 4.67 -12.52
C ASN A 21 5.23 5.30 -11.18
N CYS A 22 5.53 4.61 -10.08
CA CYS A 22 5.24 5.07 -8.71
C CYS A 22 6.49 5.56 -7.96
N ASP A 23 7.49 6.04 -8.68
CA ASP A 23 8.80 6.49 -8.19
C ASP A 23 8.83 7.96 -7.73
N SER A 24 7.71 8.68 -7.89
CA SER A 24 7.62 10.11 -7.54
C SER A 24 6.50 10.41 -6.54
N SER A 25 6.53 11.59 -5.94
CA SER A 25 5.49 12.10 -5.03
C SER A 25 4.10 12.31 -5.69
N ARG A 26 3.96 12.03 -7.00
CA ARG A 26 2.65 11.90 -7.66
C ARG A 26 1.92 10.63 -7.24
N CYS A 27 2.65 9.58 -6.86
CA CYS A 27 2.07 8.41 -6.24
C CYS A 27 1.78 8.73 -4.76
N THR A 28 0.51 8.62 -4.37
CA THR A 28 0.10 8.86 -2.97
C THR A 28 0.82 7.92 -2.01
N CYS A 29 1.06 6.66 -2.38
CA CYS A 29 1.81 5.71 -1.55
C CYS A 29 3.21 6.25 -1.26
N THR A 30 3.95 6.63 -2.30
CA THR A 30 5.30 7.23 -2.19
C THR A 30 5.29 8.53 -1.40
N LYS A 31 4.29 9.39 -1.63
CA LYS A 31 4.13 10.66 -0.90
C LYS A 31 3.99 10.45 0.61
N TYR A 32 3.38 9.35 1.04
CA TYR A 32 3.22 8.99 2.46
C TYR A 32 4.29 8.00 2.95
N GLY A 33 5.30 7.69 2.13
CA GLY A 33 6.39 6.76 2.50
C GLY A 33 5.95 5.31 2.59
N LEU A 34 4.90 4.92 1.87
CA LEU A 34 4.37 3.55 1.82
C LEU A 34 4.66 2.89 0.46
N HIS A 35 4.83 1.58 0.47
CA HIS A 35 4.83 0.78 -0.75
C HIS A 35 3.43 0.65 -1.33
N CYS A 36 3.36 0.50 -2.66
CA CYS A 36 2.11 0.19 -3.34
C CYS A 36 1.68 -1.24 -3.01
N THR A 37 0.42 -1.39 -2.66
CA THR A 37 -0.20 -2.69 -2.34
C THR A 37 -1.20 -3.10 -3.43
N PRO A 38 -1.74 -4.33 -3.40
CA PRO A 38 -2.82 -4.76 -4.29
C PRO A 38 -4.08 -3.87 -4.28
N ALA A 39 -4.26 -3.06 -3.22
CA ALA A 39 -5.35 -2.09 -3.15
C ALA A 39 -5.13 -0.84 -4.04
N CYS A 40 -3.95 -0.66 -4.63
CA CYS A 40 -3.69 0.40 -5.60
C CYS A 40 -4.47 0.17 -6.90
N GLY A 41 -4.80 1.27 -7.58
CA GLY A 41 -5.73 1.29 -8.73
C GLY A 41 -5.29 0.39 -9.89
N ASP A 42 -4.48 0.91 -10.81
CA ASP A 42 -4.07 0.16 -12.00
C ASP A 42 -2.75 -0.61 -11.81
N CYS A 43 -1.87 -0.12 -10.93
CA CYS A 43 -0.57 -0.77 -10.72
C CYS A 43 -0.63 -2.03 -9.84
N HIS A 44 -1.67 -2.15 -9.01
CA HIS A 44 -1.88 -3.24 -8.05
C HIS A 44 -0.65 -3.59 -7.19
N GLY A 45 0.27 -2.64 -6.98
CA GLY A 45 1.52 -2.90 -6.28
C GLY A 45 2.46 -3.89 -6.95
N VAL A 46 2.22 -4.29 -8.21
CA VAL A 46 3.02 -5.27 -8.94
C VAL A 46 3.63 -4.71 -10.22
N SER A 47 2.88 -3.88 -10.95
CA SER A 47 3.30 -3.32 -12.25
C SER A 47 3.88 -1.90 -12.13
N CYS A 48 4.32 -1.50 -10.93
CA CYS A 48 4.97 -0.21 -10.70
C CYS A 48 6.33 -0.35 -10.00
N SER A 49 7.10 0.73 -10.07
CA SER A 49 8.41 0.88 -9.43
C SER A 49 8.38 0.95 -7.89
N ASN A 50 7.24 1.27 -7.27
CA ASN A 50 7.09 1.30 -5.80
C ASN A 50 6.32 0.07 -5.31
N ARG A 51 6.65 -1.11 -5.84
CA ARG A 51 6.17 -2.37 -5.25
C ARG A 51 6.93 -2.66 -3.96
N ASP A 52 6.32 -3.47 -3.10
CA ASP A 52 7.06 -4.07 -1.99
C ASP A 52 7.90 -5.22 -2.53
N GLU A 53 9.20 -5.25 -2.19
CA GLU A 53 10.10 -6.35 -2.57
C GLU A 53 10.07 -7.49 -1.53
N LEU A 54 9.45 -7.28 -0.36
CA LEU A 54 9.48 -8.14 0.81
C LEU A 54 8.07 -8.59 1.23
N SER A 55 7.24 -9.06 0.31
CA SER A 55 6.03 -9.79 0.71
C SER A 55 6.39 -11.21 1.20
N GLU A 56 7.16 -11.29 2.29
CA GLU A 56 7.51 -12.50 3.03
C GLU A 56 6.60 -12.71 4.26
N ASP A 57 5.58 -11.87 4.45
CA ASP A 57 4.52 -12.04 5.47
C ASP A 57 3.53 -13.20 5.18
N ALA A 58 3.83 -14.06 4.19
CA ALA A 58 3.13 -15.33 3.95
C ALA A 58 3.86 -16.54 4.56
N LEU A 59 4.99 -16.33 5.25
CA LEU A 59 5.72 -17.36 5.98
C LEU A 59 5.86 -16.96 7.46
N GLN A 60 4.74 -16.87 8.15
CA GLN A 60 4.69 -17.09 9.59
C GLN A 60 3.31 -17.68 9.92
N GLU A 61 3.30 -19.02 9.94
CA GLU A 61 2.26 -19.88 10.50
C GLU A 61 1.95 -19.54 11.97
#